data_AF-A0A0D8IVQ3-F1
#
_entry.id   AF-A0A0D8IVQ3-F1
#
_cell.length_a   1.000
_cell.length_b   1.000
_cell.length_c   1.000
_cell.angle_alpha   90.00
_cell.angle_beta   90.00
_cell.angle_gamma   90.00
#
_symmetry.space_group_name_H-M   'P 1'
#
loop_
_entity.id
_entity.type
_entity.pdbx_description
1 polymer ?
#
loop_
_entity_poly.entity_id
_entity_poly.type
_entity_poly.pdbx_seq_one_letter_code
_entity_poly.pdbx_strand_id
1 'polypeptide(L)'
;MITYHNHPHMTAVPTRLLLDTNLSAEAKLTGALLYTFKDGGLSAQELVNVLSLPPEKVAPVFAELTGNGYLEILEENGAFGLHLKG
;
A
#
# COMPACT_ATOMS: atom_id res chain seq x y z
N MET A 1 22.08 8.04 -30.81
CA MET A 1 20.64 7.76 -30.65
C MET A 1 20.42 7.36 -29.20
N ILE A 2 19.81 8.22 -28.39
CA ILE A 2 19.56 7.94 -26.96
C ILE A 2 18.20 7.23 -26.91
N THR A 3 18.20 5.95 -26.58
CA THR A 3 16.97 5.18 -26.40
C THR A 3 16.39 5.56 -25.03
N TYR A 4 15.41 6.47 -25.02
CA TYR A 4 14.55 6.69 -23.86
C TYR A 4 13.79 5.40 -23.60
N HIS A 5 14.32 4.54 -22.73
CA HIS A 5 13.62 3.35 -22.28
C HIS A 5 12.53 3.81 -21.32
N ASN A 6 11.35 4.11 -21.87
CA ASN A 6 10.13 4.26 -21.10
C ASN A 6 9.69 2.87 -20.63
N HIS A 7 10.42 2.28 -19.67
CA HIS A 7 9.94 1.10 -18.97
C HIS A 7 8.83 1.54 -18.04
N PRO A 8 7.56 1.13 -18.26
CA PRO A 8 6.54 1.33 -17.26
C PRO A 8 7.00 0.63 -15.97
N HIS A 9 7.05 1.37 -14.87
CA HIS A 9 7.34 0.81 -13.56
C HIS A 9 6.18 -0.12 -13.18
N MET A 10 6.43 -1.42 -13.20
CA MET A 10 5.44 -2.44 -12.83
C MET A 10 5.57 -2.77 -11.34
N THR A 11 4.54 -2.45 -10.57
CA THR A 11 4.43 -2.82 -9.15
C THR A 11 3.95 -4.26 -9.04
N ALA A 12 4.72 -5.12 -8.37
CA ALA A 12 4.30 -6.48 -8.09
C ALA A 12 3.14 -6.48 -7.09
N VAL A 13 2.01 -7.07 -7.48
CA VAL A 13 0.83 -7.21 -6.61
C VAL A 13 0.79 -8.63 -6.05
N PRO A 14 0.75 -8.82 -4.72
CA PRO A 14 0.58 -10.15 -4.13
C PRO A 14 -0.72 -10.81 -4.61
N THR A 15 -0.63 -12.04 -5.12
CA THR A 15 -1.78 -12.76 -5.71
C THR A 15 -2.92 -12.93 -4.71
N ARG A 16 -2.62 -13.20 -3.44
CA ARG A 16 -3.63 -13.34 -2.38
C ARG A 16 -4.49 -12.07 -2.25
N LEU A 17 -3.82 -10.92 -2.19
CA LEU A 17 -4.47 -9.61 -2.11
C LEU A 17 -5.23 -9.26 -3.41
N LEU A 18 -4.68 -9.59 -4.58
CA LEU A 18 -5.35 -9.34 -5.85
C LEU A 18 -6.67 -10.11 -5.98
N LEU A 19 -6.67 -11.38 -5.54
CA LEU A 19 -7.80 -12.29 -5.65
C LEU A 19 -8.86 -12.12 -4.55
N ASP A 20 -8.58 -11.34 -3.50
CA ASP A 20 -9.53 -11.14 -2.41
C ASP A 20 -10.74 -10.31 -2.86
N THR A 21 -11.92 -10.90 -2.86
CA THR A 21 -13.16 -10.22 -3.30
C THR A 21 -13.74 -9.29 -2.23
N ASN A 22 -13.26 -9.38 -0.99
CA ASN A 22 -13.69 -8.52 0.11
C ASN A 22 -12.91 -7.20 0.15
N LEU A 23 -11.85 -7.07 -0.66
CA LEU A 23 -11.06 -5.85 -0.81
C LEU A 23 -11.52 -5.01 -2.00
N SER A 24 -11.65 -3.72 -1.76
CA SER A 24 -11.80 -2.66 -2.75
C SER A 24 -10.58 -2.56 -3.67
N ALA A 25 -10.79 -1.97 -4.85
CA ALA A 25 -9.69 -1.73 -5.79
C ALA A 25 -8.63 -0.81 -5.18
N GLU A 26 -9.04 0.19 -4.40
CA GLU A 26 -8.14 1.08 -3.67
C GLU A 26 -7.31 0.32 -2.62
N ALA A 27 -7.93 -0.53 -1.79
CA ALA A 27 -7.19 -1.32 -0.81
C ALA A 27 -6.18 -2.26 -1.46
N LYS A 28 -6.54 -2.88 -2.60
CA LYS A 28 -5.61 -3.69 -3.36
C LYS A 28 -4.44 -2.89 -3.89
N LEU A 29 -4.68 -1.72 -4.48
CA LEU A 29 -3.61 -0.83 -4.93
C LEU A 29 -2.71 -0.41 -3.76
N THR A 30 -3.31 -0.04 -2.63
CA THR A 30 -2.58 0.37 -1.43
C THR A 30 -1.72 -0.74 -0.87
N GLY A 31 -2.26 -1.94 -0.69
CA GLY A 31 -1.47 -3.07 -0.21
C GLY A 31 -0.42 -3.51 -1.24
N ALA A 32 -0.67 -3.42 -2.54
CA ALA A 32 0.36 -3.68 -3.54
C ALA A 32 1.53 -2.70 -3.44
N LEU A 33 1.22 -1.41 -3.24
CA LEU A 33 2.23 -0.37 -3.09
C LEU A 33 3.00 -0.58 -1.80
N LEU A 34 2.33 -0.73 -0.66
CA LEU A 34 2.95 -1.07 0.62
C LEU A 34 3.84 -2.32 0.54
N TYR A 35 3.50 -3.31 -0.30
CA TYR A 35 4.30 -4.52 -0.47
C TYR A 35 5.66 -4.25 -1.14
N THR A 36 5.74 -3.19 -1.95
CA THR A 36 7.02 -2.73 -2.52
C THR A 36 7.90 -2.01 -1.49
N PHE A 37 7.30 -1.44 -0.45
CA PHE A 37 8.00 -0.80 0.67
C PHE A 37 8.22 -1.82 1.79
N LYS A 38 9.02 -2.85 1.46
CA LYS A 38 9.29 -4.04 2.28
C LYS A 38 9.81 -3.74 3.70
N ASP A 39 10.33 -2.53 3.92
CA ASP A 39 10.92 -2.07 5.19
C ASP A 39 9.97 -1.22 6.04
N GLY A 40 8.67 -1.14 5.72
CA GLY A 40 7.64 -0.54 6.59
C GLY A 40 7.78 0.97 6.86
N GLY A 41 8.76 1.64 6.26
CA GLY A 41 9.13 3.04 6.52
C GLY A 41 8.36 4.09 5.71
N LEU A 42 7.06 3.89 5.48
CA LEU A 42 6.24 4.86 4.76
C LEU A 42 5.49 5.77 5.74
N SER A 43 5.87 7.05 5.76
CA SER A 43 5.11 8.08 6.46
C SER A 43 3.71 8.24 5.85
N ALA A 44 2.72 8.62 6.67
CA ALA A 44 1.35 8.85 6.20
C ALA A 44 1.26 9.85 5.03
N GLN A 45 2.15 10.85 4.98
CA GLN A 45 2.19 11.85 3.91
C GLN A 45 2.77 11.30 2.59
N GLU A 46 3.84 10.50 2.67
CA GLU A 46 4.40 9.80 1.51
C GLU A 46 3.39 8.82 0.94
N LEU A 47 2.65 8.15 1.83
CA LEU A 47 1.60 7.24 1.44
C LEU A 47 0.43 7.97 0.74
N VAL A 48 -0.02 9.12 1.23
CA VAL A 48 -1.02 9.95 0.53
C VAL A 48 -0.52 10.35 -0.86
N ASN A 49 0.76 10.70 -0.98
CA ASN A 49 1.38 11.10 -2.24
C ASN A 49 1.45 9.93 -3.25
N VAL A 50 1.91 8.76 -2.81
CA VAL A 50 2.00 7.54 -3.64
C VAL A 50 0.61 7.04 -4.03
N LEU A 51 -0.35 7.05 -3.11
CA LEU A 51 -1.70 6.57 -3.37
C LEU A 51 -2.51 7.55 -4.21
N SER A 52 -2.11 8.82 -4.28
CA SER A 52 -2.91 9.91 -4.87
C SER A 52 -4.37 9.88 -4.37
N LEU A 53 -4.57 9.37 -3.15
CA LEU A 53 -5.89 9.22 -2.56
C LEU A 53 -6.26 10.52 -1.85
N PRO A 54 -7.54 10.92 -1.90
CA PRO A 54 -8.00 11.99 -1.04
C PRO A 54 -7.85 11.56 0.43
N PRO A 55 -7.49 12.50 1.33
CA PRO A 55 -7.21 12.18 2.73
C PRO A 55 -8.38 11.49 3.45
N GLU A 56 -9.62 11.77 3.02
CA GLU A 56 -10.84 11.10 3.52
C GLU A 56 -10.90 9.58 3.22
N LYS A 57 -10.20 9.11 2.19
CA LYS A 57 -10.18 7.69 1.80
C LYS A 57 -9.04 6.90 2.43
N VAL A 58 -8.04 7.56 3.02
CA VAL A 58 -6.89 6.87 3.61
C VAL A 58 -7.33 6.03 4.81
N ALA A 59 -8.04 6.62 5.77
CA ALA A 59 -8.52 5.92 6.95
C ALA A 59 -9.38 4.67 6.64
N PRO A 60 -10.41 4.72 5.76
CA PRO A 60 -11.21 3.54 5.46
C PRO A 60 -10.41 2.45 4.71
N VAL A 61 -9.51 2.82 3.79
CA VAL A 61 -8.66 1.82 3.10
C VAL A 61 -7.74 1.09 4.08
N PHE A 62 -7.21 1.80 5.08
CA PHE A 62 -6.37 1.22 6.12
C PHE A 62 -7.16 0.32 7.06
N ALA A 63 -8.36 0.77 7.46
CA ALA A 63 -9.28 -0.03 8.24
C ALA A 63 -9.68 -1.31 7.49
N GLU A 64 -9.88 -1.24 6.18
CA GLU A 64 -10.23 -2.40 5.36
C GLU A 64 -9.06 -3.41 5.27
N LEU A 65 -7.85 -2.94 4.99
CA LEU A 65 -6.67 -3.81 4.98
C LEU A 65 -6.39 -4.43 6.35
N THR A 66 -6.58 -3.67 7.43
CA THR A 66 -6.39 -4.15 8.81
C THR A 66 -7.48 -5.13 9.21
N GLY A 67 -8.75 -4.82 8.91
CA GLY A 67 -9.89 -5.67 9.20
C GLY A 67 -9.88 -7.00 8.44
N ASN A 68 -9.30 -7.02 7.24
CA ASN A 68 -9.10 -8.24 6.46
C ASN A 68 -7.76 -8.95 6.76
N GLY A 69 -6.98 -8.44 7.72
CA GLY A 69 -5.75 -9.08 8.20
C GLY A 69 -4.54 -8.95 7.28
N TYR A 70 -4.59 -8.07 6.28
CA TYR A 70 -3.49 -7.81 5.36
C TYR A 70 -2.50 -6.78 5.91
N LEU A 71 -2.96 -5.84 6.73
CA LEU A 71 -2.13 -4.77 7.26
C LEU A 71 -2.12 -4.80 8.79
N GLU A 72 -0.93 -4.73 9.36
CA GLU A 72 -0.70 -4.48 10.77
C GLU A 72 -0.04 -3.12 10.92
N ILE A 73 -0.70 -2.22 11.63
CA ILE A 73 -0.19 -0.88 11.93
C ILE A 73 0.43 -0.98 13.33
N LEU A 74 1.76 -0.87 13.39
CA LEU A 74 2.49 -0.84 14.64
C LEU A 74 2.93 0.59 14.92
N GLU A 75 2.71 1.09 16.13
CA GLU A 75 3.30 2.34 16.58
C GLU A 75 4.61 2.04 17.30
N GLU A 76 5.73 2.51 16.75
CA GLU A 76 7.04 2.40 17.40
C GLU A 76 7.66 3.80 17.50
N ASN A 77 7.94 4.24 18.74
CA ASN A 77 8.57 5.53 19.03
C ASN A 77 7.85 6.76 18.41
N GLY A 78 6.51 6.73 18.32
CA GLY A 78 5.70 7.81 17.74
C GLY A 78 5.65 7.83 16.21
N ALA A 79 6.20 6.80 15.55
CA ALA A 79 6.07 6.56 14.12
C ALA A 79 5.20 5.32 13.87
N PHE A 80 4.35 5.39 12.84
CA PHE A 80 3.53 4.26 12.42
C PHE A 80 4.29 3.42 11.38
N GLY A 81 4.67 2.20 11.75
CA GLY A 81 5.19 1.18 10.86
C GLY A 81 4.06 0.37 10.22
N LEU A 82 4.05 0.31 8.90
CA LEU A 82 3.03 -0.40 8.13
C LEU A 82 3.58 -1.77 7.70
N HIS A 83 3.07 -2.83 8.32
CA HIS A 83 3.51 -4.20 8.06
C HIS A 83 2.44 -4.97 7.31
N LEU A 84 2.73 -5.33 6.06
CA LEU A 84 1.86 -6.23 5.33
C LEU A 84 2.11 -7.67 5.74
N LYS A 85 1.02 -8.39 6.01
CA LYS A 85 1.01 -9.84 6.20
C LYS A 85 0.70 -10.49 4.85
N GLY A 86 1.58 -11.40 4.43
CA GLY A 86 1.47 -12.18 3.19
C GLY A 86 0.63 -13.43 3.37
#